data_AF-A0AAW2BIG3-F1
#
_entry.id   AF-A0AAW2BIG3-F1
#
_cell.length_a   1.000
_cell.length_b   1.000
_cell.length_c   1.000
_cell.angle_alpha   90.00
_cell.angle_beta   90.00
_cell.angle_gamma   90.00
#
_symmetry.space_group_name_H-M   'P 1'
#
loop_
_entity.id
_entity.type
_entity.pdbx_description
1 polymer ?
#
loop_
_entity_poly.entity_id
_entity_poly.type
_entity_poly.pdbx_seq_one_letter_code
_entity_poly.pdbx_strand_id
1 'polypeptide(L)'
;MLPSLVGGLRGNMYEWVSDILNIKNGTFRFERPSFSSLNCIVTSGPRNLEHLLKTKFPNFPKGPFFRDTVRDLLGNGIFNADDETWQRQRKTASIEFHSARFRQLTTESLLELVHSRLLPILENSIKQSLPIDLQDILLRLTFDNVCMIAFGVHPGC
;
A
#
# COMPACT_ATOMS: atom_id res chain seq x y z
N MET A 1 14.61 5.99 23.75
CA MET A 1 13.86 5.81 22.48
C MET A 1 14.07 6.96 21.50
N LEU A 2 14.13 8.22 21.94
CA LEU A 2 14.34 9.37 21.02
C LEU A 2 15.69 9.38 20.26
N PRO A 3 16.85 9.11 20.88
CA PRO A 3 18.12 9.08 20.15
C PRO A 3 18.20 7.95 19.11
N SER A 4 17.67 6.77 19.45
CA SER A 4 17.61 5.61 18.55
C SER A 4 16.60 5.80 17.42
N LEU A 5 15.50 6.52 17.67
CA LEU A 5 14.51 6.89 16.64
C LEU A 5 15.12 7.78 15.56
N VAL A 6 15.97 8.75 15.93
CA VAL A 6 16.66 9.61 14.95
C VAL A 6 17.59 8.79 14.05
N GLY A 7 18.23 7.75 14.60
CA GLY A 7 18.99 6.76 13.82
C GLY A 7 18.11 5.95 12.87
N GLY A 8 16.97 5.44 13.35
CA GLY A 8 16.01 4.70 12.52
C GLY A 8 15.43 5.56 11.39
N LEU A 9 15.03 6.81 11.68
CA LEU A 9 14.49 7.77 10.71
C LEU A 9 15.45 8.08 9.55
N ARG A 10 16.77 7.97 9.78
CA ARG A 10 17.79 8.31 8.77
C ARG A 10 18.07 7.22 7.74
N GLY A 11 17.53 6.01 7.90
CA GLY A 11 17.70 4.99 6.86
C GLY A 11 17.21 3.59 7.19
N ASN A 12 16.73 3.32 8.40
CA ASN A 12 16.30 1.97 8.76
C ASN A 12 15.11 1.94 9.74
N MET A 13 14.05 2.68 9.40
CA MET A 13 12.88 2.82 10.28
C MET A 13 12.20 1.47 10.51
N TYR A 14 12.06 0.63 9.48
CA TYR A 14 11.35 -0.65 9.58
C TYR A 14 12.08 -1.66 10.46
N GLU A 15 13.40 -1.81 10.33
CA GLU A 15 14.17 -2.67 11.23
C GLU A 15 14.15 -2.11 12.65
N TRP A 16 14.31 -0.80 12.81
CA TRP A 16 14.25 -0.16 14.13
C TRP A 16 12.91 -0.42 14.84
N VAL A 17 11.78 -0.26 14.14
CA VAL A 17 10.46 -0.57 14.72
C VAL A 17 10.35 -2.05 15.07
N SER A 18 10.84 -2.94 14.21
CA SER A 18 10.81 -4.40 14.41
C SER A 18 11.62 -4.82 15.63
N ASP A 19 12.83 -4.28 15.81
CA ASP A 19 13.67 -4.53 16.97
C ASP A 19 13.00 -4.09 18.27
N ILE A 20 12.40 -2.90 18.29
CA ILE A 20 11.70 -2.41 19.48
C ILE A 20 10.48 -3.29 19.78
N LEU A 21 9.73 -3.72 18.76
CA LEU A 21 8.63 -4.67 18.94
C LEU A 21 9.11 -5.98 19.55
N ASN A 22 10.22 -6.54 19.07
CA ASN A 22 10.80 -7.76 19.61
C ASN A 22 11.21 -7.59 21.08
N ILE A 23 11.92 -6.51 21.41
CA ILE A 23 12.36 -6.20 22.78
C ILE A 23 11.16 -6.00 23.72
N LYS A 24 10.07 -5.41 23.22
CA LYS A 24 8.86 -5.09 24.00
C LYS A 24 7.78 -6.17 23.92
N ASN A 25 8.12 -7.35 23.44
CA ASN A 25 7.22 -8.50 23.35
C ASN A 25 5.92 -8.20 22.55
N GLY A 26 6.08 -7.45 21.46
CA GLY A 26 5.07 -7.22 20.43
C GLY A 26 4.20 -5.97 20.58
N THR A 27 4.31 -5.19 21.65
CA THR A 27 3.59 -3.91 21.76
C THR A 27 4.35 -2.89 22.58
N PHE A 28 4.45 -1.66 22.08
CA PHE A 28 5.01 -0.55 22.84
C PHE A 28 4.25 0.75 22.58
N ARG A 29 4.32 1.65 23.56
CA ARG A 29 3.79 3.00 23.44
C ARG A 29 4.93 3.94 23.09
N PHE A 30 4.73 4.74 22.04
CA PHE A 30 5.60 5.84 21.71
C PHE A 30 5.06 7.11 22.38
N GLU A 31 5.75 7.54 23.43
CA GLU A 31 5.38 8.74 24.18
C GLU A 31 6.04 9.99 23.59
N ARG A 32 5.29 11.10 23.66
CA ARG A 32 5.58 12.36 22.99
C ARG A 32 6.97 12.89 23.33
N PRO A 33 7.81 13.27 22.34
CA PRO A 33 8.81 14.30 22.56
C PRO A 33 8.11 15.66 22.78
N SER A 34 8.72 16.53 23.58
CA SER A 34 8.16 17.84 23.99
C SER A 34 7.78 18.79 22.85
N PHE A 35 8.24 18.52 21.62
CA PHE A 35 7.98 19.33 20.42
C PHE A 35 7.01 18.66 19.41
N SER A 36 6.42 17.50 19.73
CA SER A 36 5.53 16.77 18.82
C SER A 36 4.25 16.29 19.50
N SER A 37 3.13 16.36 18.78
CA SER A 37 1.84 15.80 19.19
C SER A 37 1.74 14.29 18.97
N LEU A 38 2.78 13.63 18.45
CA LEU A 38 2.77 12.21 18.11
C LEU A 38 2.81 11.34 19.37
N ASN A 39 1.64 10.83 19.76
CA ASN A 39 1.47 9.74 20.71
C ASN A 39 0.82 8.58 19.97
N CYS A 40 1.52 7.46 19.85
CA CYS A 40 0.99 6.29 19.16
C CYS A 40 1.30 4.99 19.91
N ILE A 41 0.49 3.97 19.66
CA ILE A 41 0.74 2.61 20.11
C ILE A 41 1.13 1.82 18.88
N VAL A 42 2.25 1.11 18.96
CA VAL A 42 2.76 0.25 17.91
C VAL A 42 2.63 -1.19 18.40
N THR A 43 2.01 -2.05 17.60
CA THR A 43 1.74 -3.45 17.97
C THR A 43 1.93 -4.39 16.78
N SER A 44 2.57 -5.53 17.02
CA SER A 44 2.60 -6.71 16.14
C SER A 44 1.83 -7.91 16.71
N GLY A 45 1.24 -7.76 17.90
CA GLY A 45 0.47 -8.83 18.54
C GLY A 45 -0.79 -9.21 17.74
N PRO A 46 -1.00 -10.50 17.38
CA PRO A 46 -2.09 -10.91 16.50
C PRO A 46 -3.48 -10.63 17.08
N ARG A 47 -3.66 -10.77 18.40
CA ARG A 47 -4.93 -10.43 19.08
C ARG A 47 -5.23 -8.93 19.03
N ASN A 48 -4.21 -8.08 19.12
CA ASN A 48 -4.37 -6.64 18.97
C ASN A 48 -4.73 -6.28 17.53
N LEU A 49 -4.06 -6.91 16.55
CA LEU A 49 -4.38 -6.72 15.14
C LEU A 49 -5.81 -7.15 14.81
N GLU A 50 -6.27 -8.31 15.31
CA GLU A 50 -7.67 -8.72 15.15
C GLU A 50 -8.63 -7.73 15.81
N HIS A 51 -8.31 -7.26 17.02
CA HIS A 51 -9.12 -6.26 17.70
C HIS A 51 -9.26 -4.97 16.90
N LEU A 52 -8.14 -4.45 16.38
CA LEU A 52 -8.07 -3.20 15.61
C LEU A 52 -8.72 -3.32 14.23
N LEU A 53 -8.40 -4.38 13.48
CA LEU A 53 -8.72 -4.50 12.06
C LEU A 53 -10.02 -5.25 11.79
N LYS A 54 -10.60 -5.92 12.80
CA LYS A 54 -11.80 -6.77 12.63
C LYS A 54 -12.82 -6.58 13.75
N THR A 55 -12.49 -6.91 14.99
CA THR A 55 -13.50 -7.00 16.07
C THR A 55 -14.05 -5.64 16.51
N LYS A 56 -13.20 -4.62 16.58
CA LYS A 56 -13.55 -3.25 16.99
C LYS A 56 -13.15 -2.22 15.94
N PHE A 57 -13.14 -2.62 14.67
CA PHE A 57 -12.77 -1.76 13.54
C PHE A 57 -13.42 -0.36 13.55
N PRO A 58 -14.73 -0.19 13.85
CA PRO A 58 -15.35 1.15 13.90
C PRO A 58 -14.76 2.09 14.96
N ASN A 59 -14.04 1.57 15.95
CA ASN A 59 -13.39 2.38 16.98
C ASN A 59 -12.03 2.95 16.54
N PHE A 60 -11.52 2.54 15.38
CA PHE A 60 -10.18 2.89 14.90
C PHE A 60 -10.24 3.51 13.49
N PRO A 61 -10.87 4.68 13.32
CA PRO A 61 -10.81 5.42 12.07
C PRO A 61 -9.36 5.84 11.77
N LYS A 62 -9.03 6.05 10.50
CA LYS A 62 -7.69 6.57 10.10
C LYS A 62 -7.45 7.95 10.70
N GLY A 63 -8.52 8.74 10.83
CA GLY A 63 -8.51 10.02 11.52
C GLY A 63 -7.92 11.16 10.69
N PRO A 64 -8.02 12.40 11.18
CA PRO A 64 -7.69 13.60 10.42
C PRO A 64 -6.22 13.66 10.00
N PHE A 65 -5.30 13.20 10.85
CA PHE A 65 -3.86 13.19 10.53
C PHE A 65 -3.57 12.43 9.23
N PHE A 66 -4.06 11.19 9.11
CA PHE A 66 -3.88 10.41 7.89
C PHE A 66 -4.65 11.06 6.74
N ARG A 67 -5.90 11.47 7.00
CA ARG A 67 -6.80 11.99 5.99
C ARG A 67 -6.30 13.23 5.28
N ASP A 68 -5.75 14.16 6.04
CA ASP A 68 -5.23 15.43 5.53
C ASP A 68 -3.90 15.22 4.81
N THR A 69 -3.05 14.31 5.29
CA THR A 69 -1.73 14.02 4.69
C THR A 69 -1.84 13.50 3.25
N VAL A 70 -2.85 12.67 2.96
CA VAL A 70 -3.02 12.06 1.62
C VAL A 70 -4.17 12.67 0.82
N ARG A 71 -4.77 13.76 1.32
CA ARG A 71 -5.98 14.36 0.75
C ARG A 71 -5.80 14.81 -0.69
N ASP A 72 -4.67 15.44 -1.02
CA ASP A 72 -4.43 15.99 -2.35
C ASP A 72 -4.30 14.89 -3.41
N LEU A 73 -3.81 13.71 -3.01
CA LEU A 73 -3.65 12.55 -3.90
C LEU A 73 -4.91 11.66 -3.94
N LEU A 74 -5.49 11.34 -2.78
CA LEU A 74 -6.53 10.32 -2.64
C LEU A 74 -7.94 10.90 -2.44
N GLY A 75 -8.07 12.22 -2.26
CA GLY A 75 -9.33 12.90 -2.04
C GLY A 75 -10.13 12.27 -0.89
N ASN A 76 -11.42 12.03 -1.13
CA ASN A 76 -12.30 11.28 -0.21
C ASN A 76 -12.55 9.84 -0.71
N GLY A 77 -11.61 9.27 -1.46
CA GLY A 77 -11.73 7.93 -2.03
C GLY A 77 -11.60 6.82 -0.97
N ILE A 78 -11.76 5.58 -1.41
CA ILE A 78 -11.82 4.38 -0.54
C ILE A 78 -10.62 4.21 0.40
N PHE A 79 -9.44 4.70 0.00
CA PHE A 79 -8.24 4.63 0.84
C PHE A 79 -8.21 5.71 1.93
N ASN A 80 -8.95 6.81 1.74
CA ASN A 80 -8.96 7.96 2.63
C ASN A 80 -10.25 8.16 3.42
N ALA A 81 -11.36 7.56 2.99
CA ALA A 81 -12.62 7.61 3.70
C ALA A 81 -12.59 6.80 5.00
N ASP A 82 -13.41 7.19 5.97
CA ASP A 82 -13.69 6.43 7.20
C ASP A 82 -15.20 6.08 7.28
N ASP A 83 -15.55 5.21 8.23
CA ASP A 83 -16.91 4.86 8.64
C ASP A 83 -17.84 4.44 7.47
N GLU A 84 -19.07 4.95 7.45
CA GLU A 84 -20.10 4.58 6.47
C GLU A 84 -19.70 4.92 5.04
N THR A 85 -18.95 6.01 4.83
CA THR A 85 -18.47 6.40 3.51
C THR A 85 -17.51 5.35 2.97
N TRP A 86 -16.55 4.94 3.81
CA TRP A 86 -15.64 3.85 3.48
C TRP A 86 -16.37 2.55 3.22
N GLN A 87 -17.33 2.18 4.09
CA GLN A 87 -18.08 0.93 3.97
C GLN A 87 -18.86 0.87 2.65
N ARG A 88 -19.51 1.98 2.26
CA ARG A 88 -20.26 2.07 1.00
C ARG A 88 -19.33 1.93 -0.20
N GLN A 89 -18.24 2.68 -0.25
CA GLN A 89 -17.25 2.62 -1.33
C GLN A 89 -16.62 1.21 -1.42
N ARG A 90 -16.26 0.62 -0.28
CA ARG A 90 -15.68 -0.74 -0.21
C ARG A 90 -16.64 -1.80 -0.68
N LYS A 91 -17.92 -1.71 -0.33
CA LYS A 91 -18.96 -2.63 -0.82
C LYS A 91 -19.09 -2.55 -2.34
N THR A 92 -19.22 -1.35 -2.90
CA THR A 92 -19.31 -1.15 -4.35
C THR A 92 -18.08 -1.70 -5.07
N ALA A 93 -16.88 -1.30 -4.62
CA ALA A 93 -15.63 -1.78 -5.21
C ALA A 93 -15.51 -3.31 -5.12
N SER A 94 -15.87 -3.92 -3.98
CA SER A 94 -15.84 -5.37 -3.82
C SER A 94 -16.76 -6.08 -4.80
N ILE A 95 -17.94 -5.55 -5.09
CA ILE A 95 -18.87 -6.15 -6.07
C ILE A 95 -18.25 -6.13 -7.46
N GLU A 96 -17.74 -4.97 -7.89
CA GLU A 96 -17.11 -4.82 -9.21
C GLU A 96 -15.90 -5.74 -9.38
N PHE A 97 -15.00 -5.77 -8.40
CA PHE A 97 -13.79 -6.62 -8.43
C PHE A 97 -14.10 -8.13 -8.50
N HIS A 98 -15.23 -8.58 -7.96
CA HIS A 98 -15.63 -9.99 -8.02
C HIS A 98 -16.46 -10.33 -9.26
N SER A 99 -16.85 -9.33 -10.07
CA SER A 99 -17.62 -9.58 -11.27
C SER A 99 -16.82 -10.42 -12.28
N ALA A 100 -17.49 -11.33 -12.99
CA ALA A 100 -16.84 -12.14 -14.03
C ALA A 100 -16.22 -11.26 -15.12
N ARG A 101 -16.93 -10.19 -15.50
CA ARG A 101 -16.48 -9.20 -16.49
C ARG A 101 -15.17 -8.54 -16.07
N PHE A 102 -15.07 -8.05 -14.84
CA PHE A 102 -13.86 -7.39 -14.36
C PHE A 102 -12.66 -8.35 -14.31
N ARG A 103 -12.86 -9.58 -13.82
CA ARG A 103 -11.81 -10.60 -13.77
C ARG A 103 -11.32 -11.00 -15.17
N GLN A 104 -12.24 -11.13 -16.12
CA GLN A 104 -11.91 -11.38 -17.52
C GLN A 104 -11.08 -10.23 -18.11
N LEU A 105 -11.56 -8.98 -17.99
CA LEU A 105 -10.85 -7.79 -18.45
C LEU A 105 -9.43 -7.71 -17.87
N THR A 106 -9.28 -7.96 -16.56
CA THR A 106 -7.98 -7.94 -15.87
C THR A 106 -7.03 -8.99 -16.46
N THR A 107 -7.53 -10.19 -16.71
CA THR A 107 -6.75 -11.30 -17.25
C THR A 107 -6.32 -11.03 -18.69
N GLU A 108 -7.26 -10.59 -19.54
CA GLU A 108 -6.99 -10.27 -20.94
C GLU A 108 -5.99 -9.11 -21.07
N SER A 109 -6.21 -8.02 -20.31
CA SER A 109 -5.31 -6.86 -20.31
C SER A 109 -3.90 -7.22 -19.83
N LEU A 110 -3.77 -8.05 -18.78
CA LEU A 110 -2.46 -8.47 -18.29
C LEU A 110 -1.74 -9.37 -19.31
N LEU A 111 -2.46 -10.32 -19.92
CA LEU A 111 -1.91 -11.19 -20.96
C LEU A 111 -1.38 -10.36 -22.13
N GLU A 112 -2.18 -9.39 -22.61
CA GLU A 112 -1.78 -8.49 -23.69
C GLU A 112 -0.51 -7.71 -23.32
N LEU A 113 -0.45 -7.09 -22.14
CA LEU A 113 0.72 -6.32 -21.71
C LEU A 113 1.98 -7.18 -21.57
N VAL A 114 1.85 -8.39 -21.04
CA VAL A 114 2.98 -9.32 -20.91
C VAL A 114 3.53 -9.70 -22.29
N HIS A 115 2.66 -10.08 -23.22
CA HIS A 115 3.09 -10.53 -24.53
C HIS A 115 3.58 -9.39 -25.44
N SER A 116 2.94 -8.22 -25.37
CA SER A 116 3.27 -7.09 -26.25
C SER A 116 4.39 -6.19 -25.72
N ARG A 117 4.66 -6.20 -24.41
CA ARG A 117 5.65 -5.30 -23.77
C ARG A 117 6.72 -6.05 -22.99
N LEU A 118 6.33 -6.78 -21.94
CA LEU A 118 7.30 -7.39 -21.02
C LEU A 118 8.21 -8.38 -21.75
N LEU A 119 7.65 -9.36 -22.45
CA LEU A 119 8.42 -10.40 -23.14
C LEU A 119 9.40 -9.81 -24.17
N PRO A 120 9.00 -8.88 -25.06
CA PRO A 120 9.94 -8.20 -25.96
C PRO A 120 11.12 -7.52 -25.25
N ILE A 121 10.89 -6.84 -24.12
CA ILE A 121 11.96 -6.19 -23.37
C ILE A 121 12.94 -7.23 -22.80
N LEU A 122 12.42 -8.31 -22.20
CA LEU A 122 13.25 -9.39 -21.67
C LEU A 122 14.06 -10.07 -22.77
N GLU A 123 13.44 -10.40 -23.91
CA GLU A 123 14.11 -11.00 -25.05
C GLU A 123 15.23 -10.11 -25.61
N ASN A 124 14.97 -8.80 -25.74
CA ASN A 124 15.98 -7.86 -26.21
C ASN A 124 17.17 -7.78 -25.25
N SER A 125 16.90 -7.78 -23.94
CA SER A 125 17.95 -7.76 -22.94
C SER A 125 18.82 -9.01 -22.96
N ILE A 126 18.23 -10.18 -23.17
CA ILE A 126 18.96 -11.44 -23.35
C ILE A 126 19.85 -11.36 -24.59
N LYS A 127 19.31 -10.92 -25.73
CA LYS A 127 20.06 -10.76 -26.99
C LYS A 127 21.25 -9.82 -26.84
N GLN A 128 21.09 -8.75 -26.06
CA GLN A 128 22.11 -7.73 -25.84
C GLN A 128 23.01 -8.01 -24.62
N SER A 129 22.73 -9.08 -23.86
CA SER A 129 23.39 -9.38 -22.58
C SER A 129 23.41 -8.19 -21.62
N LEU A 130 22.34 -7.40 -21.61
CA LEU A 130 22.20 -6.23 -20.75
C LEU A 130 21.53 -6.63 -19.43
N PRO A 131 21.94 -6.03 -18.30
CA PRO A 131 21.19 -6.14 -17.05
C PRO A 131 19.89 -5.34 -17.15
N ILE A 132 18.86 -5.83 -16.46
CA ILE A 132 17.57 -5.17 -16.29
C ILE A 132 17.36 -4.81 -14.83
N ASP A 133 16.79 -3.64 -14.60
CA ASP A 133 16.16 -3.32 -13.32
C ASP A 133 14.72 -3.87 -13.28
N LEU A 134 14.52 -4.93 -12.50
CA LEU A 134 13.20 -5.54 -12.33
C LEU A 134 12.22 -4.63 -11.58
N GLN A 135 12.71 -3.73 -10.73
CA GLN A 135 11.84 -2.80 -10.01
C GLN A 135 11.20 -1.82 -10.99
N ASP A 136 11.99 -1.26 -11.90
CA ASP A 136 11.49 -0.34 -12.94
C ASP A 136 10.48 -1.03 -13.86
N ILE A 137 10.85 -2.20 -14.42
CA ILE A 137 10.00 -2.88 -15.41
C ILE A 137 8.68 -3.35 -14.79
N LEU A 138 8.71 -3.93 -13.58
CA LEU A 138 7.49 -4.38 -12.93
C LEU A 138 6.62 -3.20 -12.47
N LEU A 139 7.23 -2.07 -12.08
CA LEU A 139 6.48 -0.85 -11.77
C LEU A 139 5.75 -0.33 -13.01
N ARG A 140 6.42 -0.25 -14.16
CA ARG A 140 5.81 0.19 -15.43
C ARG A 140 4.69 -0.75 -15.88
N LEU A 141 4.92 -2.07 -15.81
CA LEU A 141 3.91 -3.07 -16.14
C LEU A 141 2.67 -2.96 -15.25
N THR A 142 2.86 -2.83 -13.93
CA THR A 142 1.75 -2.72 -12.98
C THR A 142 1.01 -1.39 -13.14
N PHE A 143 1.72 -0.29 -13.41
CA PHE A 143 1.11 1.01 -13.68
C PHE A 143 0.23 0.98 -14.93
N ASP A 144 0.76 0.47 -16.05
CA ASP A 144 0.00 0.33 -17.30
C ASP A 144 -1.24 -0.56 -17.11
N ASN A 145 -1.10 -1.67 -16.38
CA ASN A 145 -2.21 -2.58 -16.11
C ASN A 145 -3.30 -1.92 -15.25
N VAL A 146 -2.92 -1.23 -14.17
CA VAL A 146 -3.87 -0.50 -13.31
C VAL A 146 -4.54 0.62 -14.09
N CYS A 147 -3.80 1.40 -14.89
CA CYS A 147 -4.38 2.46 -15.71
C CYS A 147 -5.39 1.93 -16.73
N MET A 148 -5.10 0.79 -17.35
CA MET A 148 -6.03 0.17 -18.29
C MET A 148 -7.31 -0.31 -17.58
N ILE A 149 -7.16 -0.99 -16.44
CA ILE A 149 -8.28 -1.54 -15.70
C ILE A 149 -9.15 -0.46 -15.05
N ALA A 150 -8.53 0.57 -14.48
CA ALA A 150 -9.21 1.61 -13.72
C ALA A 150 -9.77 2.73 -14.62
N PHE A 151 -9.07 3.08 -15.70
CA PHE A 151 -9.40 4.25 -16.53
C PHE A 151 -9.62 3.92 -18.00
N GLY A 152 -9.35 2.69 -18.45
CA GLY A 152 -9.46 2.31 -19.87
C GLY A 152 -8.41 2.98 -20.75
N VAL A 153 -7.27 3.38 -20.17
CA VAL A 153 -6.19 4.10 -20.87
C VAL A 153 -4.91 3.28 -20.83
N HIS A 154 -4.18 3.25 -21.94
CA HIS A 154 -2.83 2.72 -22.03
C HIS A 154 -1.81 3.86 -22.00
N PRO A 155 -1.10 4.09 -20.87
CA PRO A 155 -0.06 5.10 -20.78
C PRO A 155 1.16 4.75 -21.67
N GLY A 156 1.46 3.45 -21.80
CA GLY A 156 2.57 2.96 -22.61
C GLY A 156 3.92 3.29 -21.99
N CYS A 157 4.00 3.21 -20.66
CA CYS A 157 5.16 3.62 -19.87
C CYS A 157 6.42 2.83 -20.21
#